data_AF-A0A8T5RFY4-F1
#
_entry.id   AF-A0A8T5RFY4-F1
#
_cell.length_a   1.000
_cell.length_b   1.000
_cell.length_c   1.000
_cell.angle_alpha   90.00
_cell.angle_beta   90.00
_cell.angle_gamma   90.00
#
_symmetry.space_group_name_H-M   'P 1'
#
loop_
_entity.id
_entity.type
_entity.pdbx_description
1 polymer ?
#
loop_
_entity_poly.entity_id
_entity_poly.type
_entity_poly.pdbx_seq_one_letter_code
_entity_poly.pdbx_strand_id
1 'polypeptide(L)'
;MLTISKDKLIGLIVMLLGAFIGIIYVLGSIVDYLIWEIAGNSSGVGLDLTTSWLGIDIFKWEFFIVAPMCLIVVLIAIIAVWIGYSMLTTPAPVPLEELEQELAAEEKVLKEDDE
;
A
#
# COMPACT_ATOMS: atom_id res chain seq x y z
N MET A 1 -7.81 -10.93 -27.89
CA MET A 1 -6.41 -10.45 -27.82
C MET A 1 -6.44 -9.14 -27.03
N LEU A 2 -6.29 -9.20 -25.71
CA LEU A 2 -6.24 -7.99 -24.88
C LEU A 2 -4.86 -7.34 -25.12
N THR A 3 -4.80 -6.39 -26.05
CA THR A 3 -3.61 -5.55 -26.25
C THR A 3 -3.58 -4.51 -25.13
N ILE A 4 -3.33 -4.97 -23.91
CA ILE A 4 -3.06 -4.05 -22.81
C ILE A 4 -1.70 -3.40 -23.08
N SER A 5 -1.64 -2.07 -23.03
CA SER A 5 -0.39 -1.34 -23.20
C SER A 5 0.62 -1.84 -22.18
N LYS A 6 1.89 -2.02 -22.58
CA LYS A 6 2.97 -2.52 -21.70
C LYS A 6 3.05 -1.73 -20.38
N ASP A 7 2.77 -0.43 -20.44
CA ASP A 7 2.83 0.47 -19.29
C ASP A 7 1.70 0.22 -18.29
N LYS A 8 0.50 -0.13 -18.79
CA LYS A 8 -0.63 -0.56 -17.94
C LYS A 8 -0.41 -1.94 -17.34
N LEU A 9 0.25 -2.84 -18.06
CA LEU A 9 0.61 -4.16 -17.53
C LEU A 9 1.58 -4.04 -16.36
N ILE A 10 2.58 -3.14 -16.46
CA ILE A 10 3.54 -2.88 -15.38
C ILE A 10 2.82 -2.31 -14.16
N GLY A 11 1.94 -1.31 -14.34
CA GLY A 11 1.12 -0.77 -13.24
C GLY A 11 0.28 -1.83 -12.53
N LEU A 12 -0.35 -2.73 -13.28
CA LEU A 12 -1.14 -3.84 -12.74
C LEU A 12 -0.28 -4.84 -11.95
N ILE A 13 0.91 -5.17 -12.44
CA ILE A 13 1.85 -6.07 -11.76
C ILE A 13 2.30 -5.46 -10.43
N VAL A 14 2.67 -4.17 -10.42
CA VAL A 14 3.10 -3.47 -9.21
C VAL A 14 1.96 -3.40 -8.19
N MET A 15 0.72 -3.14 -8.64
CA MET A 15 -0.46 -3.13 -7.78
C MET A 15 -0.69 -4.51 -7.12
N LEU A 16 -0.67 -5.58 -7.91
CA LEU A 16 -0.85 -6.94 -7.39
C LEU A 16 0.26 -7.34 -6.43
N LEU A 17 1.52 -7.00 -6.77
CA LEU A 17 2.67 -7.32 -5.93
C LEU A 17 2.59 -6.58 -4.58
N GLY A 18 2.29 -5.28 -4.59
CA GLY A 18 2.11 -4.49 -3.36
C GLY A 18 0.98 -5.02 -2.49
N ALA A 19 -0.16 -5.34 -3.08
CA ALA A 19 -1.29 -5.94 -2.37
C ALA A 19 -0.93 -7.32 -1.79
N PHE A 20 -0.25 -8.16 -2.57
CA PHE A 20 0.15 -9.51 -2.16
C PHE A 20 1.14 -9.47 -0.99
N ILE A 21 2.16 -8.60 -1.06
CA ILE A 21 3.12 -8.38 0.03
C ILE A 21 2.40 -7.88 1.28
N GLY A 22 1.52 -6.88 1.14
CA GLY A 22 0.74 -6.36 2.26
C GLY A 22 -0.11 -7.44 2.94
N ILE A 23 -0.81 -8.26 2.16
CA ILE A 23 -1.64 -9.37 2.67
C ILE A 23 -0.78 -10.40 3.40
N ILE A 24 0.30 -10.89 2.78
CA ILE A 24 1.19 -11.89 3.40
C ILE A 24 1.77 -11.34 4.71
N TYR A 25 2.23 -10.09 4.69
CA TYR A 25 2.85 -9.50 5.87
C TYR A 25 1.85 -9.33 7.02
N VAL A 26 0.63 -8.88 6.73
CA VAL A 26 -0.44 -8.76 7.74
C VAL A 26 -0.81 -10.13 8.29
N LEU A 27 -0.99 -11.13 7.42
CA LEU A 27 -1.31 -12.50 7.82
C LEU A 27 -0.20 -13.13 8.68
N GLY A 28 1.06 -12.93 8.32
CA GLY A 28 2.21 -13.51 9.02
C GLY A 28 2.70 -12.72 10.24
N SER A 29 2.21 -11.50 10.48
CA SER A 29 2.61 -10.69 11.63
C SER A 29 1.46 -10.54 12.64
N ILE A 30 0.64 -9.50 12.48
CA ILE A 30 -0.38 -9.11 13.44
C ILE A 30 -1.47 -10.20 13.58
N VAL A 31 -1.83 -10.86 12.48
CA VAL A 31 -2.86 -11.90 12.48
C VAL A 31 -2.32 -13.20 13.08
N ASP A 32 -1.11 -13.62 12.72
CA ASP A 32 -0.45 -14.79 13.32
C ASP A 32 -0.27 -14.62 14.84
N TYR A 33 0.24 -13.47 15.27
CA TYR A 33 0.37 -13.12 16.68
C TYR A 33 -0.98 -13.14 17.41
N LEU A 34 -2.03 -12.58 16.79
CA LEU A 34 -3.38 -12.57 17.36
C LEU A 34 -3.96 -13.99 17.49
N ILE A 35 -3.80 -14.83 16.47
CA ILE A 35 -4.25 -16.22 16.48
C ILE A 35 -3.49 -16.99 17.56
N TRP A 36 -2.18 -16.80 17.66
CA TRP A 36 -1.35 -17.45 18.69
C TRP A 36 -1.79 -17.06 20.10
N GLU A 37 -2.02 -15.77 20.34
CA GLU A 37 -2.46 -15.27 21.65
C GLU A 37 -3.84 -15.83 22.00
N ILE A 38 -4.82 -15.75 21.09
CA ILE A 38 -6.19 -16.22 21.35
C ILE A 38 -6.26 -17.76 21.45
N ALA A 39 -5.58 -18.49 20.56
CA ALA A 39 -5.59 -19.95 20.54
C ALA A 39 -4.76 -20.54 21.68
N GLY A 40 -3.61 -19.94 22.01
CA GLY A 40 -2.75 -20.34 23.13
C GLY A 40 -3.40 -20.09 24.50
N ASN A 41 -4.22 -19.03 24.62
CA ASN A 41 -4.94 -18.70 25.85
C ASN A 41 -6.24 -19.52 26.04
N SER A 42 -6.62 -20.37 25.06
CA SER A 42 -7.81 -21.23 25.14
C SER A 42 -7.70 -22.37 26.18
N SER A 43 -6.53 -22.57 26.79
CA SER A 43 -6.32 -23.56 27.85
C SER A 43 -6.62 -23.04 29.26
N GLY A 44 -6.95 -21.75 29.42
CA GLY A 44 -7.25 -21.17 30.73
C GLY A 44 -8.13 -19.93 30.59
N VAL A 45 -9.43 -20.08 30.84
CA VAL A 45 -10.40 -18.97 30.89
C VAL A 45 -10.09 -18.09 32.09
N GLY A 46 -9.13 -17.18 31.93
CA GLY A 46 -8.86 -16.05 32.81
C GLY A 46 -9.20 -14.77 32.07
N LEU A 47 -10.44 -14.29 32.19
CA LEU A 47 -10.82 -12.98 31.67
C LEU A 47 -10.21 -11.90 32.58
N ASP A 48 -8.98 -11.47 32.27
CA ASP A 48 -8.40 -10.29 32.89
C ASP A 48 -8.99 -9.03 32.27
N LEU A 49 -10.16 -8.63 32.78
CA LEU A 49 -10.92 -7.45 32.33
C LEU A 49 -10.24 -6.11 32.65
N THR A 50 -9.08 -6.12 33.33
CA THR A 50 -8.37 -4.89 33.71
C THR A 50 -7.29 -4.47 32.71
N THR A 51 -6.69 -5.45 32.03
CA THR A 51 -5.61 -5.26 31.04
C THR A 51 -5.99 -5.74 29.65
N SER A 52 -7.01 -6.60 29.53
CA SER A 52 -7.42 -7.22 28.27
C SER A 52 -8.75 -6.65 27.77
N TRP A 53 -8.74 -6.01 26.59
CA TRP A 53 -9.93 -5.39 25.98
C TRP A 53 -10.85 -6.42 25.29
N LEU A 54 -10.31 -7.54 24.80
CA LEU A 54 -11.04 -8.64 24.16
C LEU A 54 -10.41 -10.01 24.48
N GLY A 55 -9.86 -10.16 25.69
CA GLY A 55 -9.02 -11.33 26.05
C GLY A 55 -7.61 -11.31 25.42
N ILE A 56 -7.25 -10.17 24.81
CA ILE A 56 -5.94 -9.90 24.21
C ILE A 56 -5.26 -8.86 25.10
N ASP A 57 -4.08 -9.20 25.62
CA ASP A 57 -3.25 -8.28 26.38
C ASP A 57 -2.56 -7.29 25.43
N ILE A 58 -3.14 -6.10 25.34
CA ILE A 58 -2.70 -5.00 24.46
C ILE A 58 -1.43 -4.31 24.97
N PHE A 59 -0.99 -4.58 26.20
CA PHE A 59 0.20 -3.98 26.80
C PHE A 59 1.42 -4.91 26.76
N LYS A 60 1.34 -6.04 26.06
CA LYS A 60 2.50 -6.90 25.81
C LYS A 60 3.57 -6.15 25.02
N TRP A 61 4.79 -6.23 25.51
CA TRP A 61 5.96 -5.60 24.89
C TRP A 61 6.18 -6.06 23.43
N GLU A 62 5.79 -7.29 23.10
CA GLU A 62 5.84 -7.86 21.75
C GLU A 62 4.95 -7.06 20.77
N PHE A 63 3.78 -6.63 21.22
CA PHE A 63 2.86 -5.82 20.41
C PHE A 63 3.47 -4.45 20.06
N PHE A 64 4.23 -3.86 20.98
CA PHE A 64 4.94 -2.59 20.73
C PHE A 64 6.02 -2.69 19.65
N ILE A 65 6.48 -3.89 19.30
CA ILE A 65 7.46 -4.10 18.22
C ILE A 65 6.73 -4.49 16.92
N VAL A 66 5.80 -5.44 17.01
CA VAL A 66 5.08 -5.97 15.85
C VAL A 66 4.15 -4.92 15.23
N ALA A 67 3.42 -4.15 16.04
CA ALA A 67 2.46 -3.16 15.55
C ALA A 67 3.09 -2.04 14.71
N PRO A 68 4.14 -1.30 15.16
CA PRO A 68 4.75 -0.27 14.34
C PRO A 68 5.46 -0.84 13.10
N MET A 69 6.05 -2.04 13.21
CA MET A 69 6.68 -2.69 12.07
C MET A 69 5.65 -3.06 11.00
N CYS A 70 4.51 -3.64 11.40
CA CYS A 70 3.38 -3.91 10.52
C CYS A 70 2.82 -2.64 9.88
N LEU A 71 2.67 -1.57 10.66
CA LEU A 71 2.18 -0.30 10.15
C LEU A 71 3.08 0.25 9.03
N ILE A 72 4.41 0.22 9.20
CA ILE A 72 5.36 0.69 8.18
C ILE A 72 5.23 -0.13 6.89
N VAL A 73 5.19 -1.46 7.00
CA VAL A 73 5.10 -2.34 5.81
C VAL A 73 3.75 -2.17 5.10
N VAL A 74 2.65 -2.07 5.85
CA VAL A 74 1.32 -1.80 5.29
C VAL A 74 1.30 -0.44 4.59
N LEU A 75 1.93 0.58 5.16
CA LEU A 75 2.00 1.91 4.57
C LEU A 75 2.76 1.89 3.23
N ILE A 76 3.89 1.18 3.16
CA ILE A 76 4.64 0.98 1.91
C ILE A 76 3.79 0.19 0.89
N ALA A 77 3.08 -0.85 1.32
CA ALA A 77 2.20 -1.63 0.46
C ALA A 77 1.06 -0.78 -0.12
N ILE A 78 0.45 0.09 0.69
CA ILE A 78 -0.58 1.04 0.24
C ILE A 78 -0.01 2.00 -0.81
N ILE A 79 1.19 2.54 -0.60
CA ILE A 79 1.86 3.41 -1.58
C ILE A 79 2.11 2.65 -2.88
N ALA A 80 2.59 1.41 -2.82
CA ALA A 80 2.83 0.59 -4.01
C ALA A 80 1.53 0.32 -4.79
N VAL A 81 0.44 0.00 -4.09
CA VAL A 81 -0.89 -0.17 -4.70
C VAL A 81 -1.38 1.14 -5.32
N TRP A 82 -1.18 2.27 -4.64
CA TRP A 82 -1.56 3.59 -5.12
C TRP A 82 -0.80 3.98 -6.40
N ILE A 83 0.50 3.69 -6.47
CA ILE A 83 1.33 3.91 -7.66
C ILE A 83 0.86 2.99 -8.81
N GLY A 84 0.61 1.71 -8.53
CA GLY A 84 0.08 0.79 -9.53
C GLY A 84 -1.29 1.23 -10.06
N TYR A 85 -2.15 1.74 -9.18
CA TYR A 85 -3.46 2.31 -9.53
C TYR A 85 -3.32 3.57 -10.39
N SER A 86 -2.44 4.50 -10.03
CA SER A 86 -2.27 5.74 -10.79
C SER A 86 -1.78 5.45 -12.22
N MET A 87 -0.83 4.53 -12.41
CA MET A 87 -0.35 4.08 -13.74
C MET A 87 -1.42 3.39 -14.59
N LEU A 88 -2.42 2.75 -13.98
CA LEU A 88 -3.55 2.16 -14.71
C LEU A 88 -4.55 3.20 -15.18
N THR A 89 -4.76 4.23 -14.35
CA THR A 89 -5.74 5.30 -14.59
C THR A 89 -5.20 6.47 -15.41
N THR A 90 -3.87 6.59 -15.57
CA THR A 90 -3.30 7.58 -16.49
C THR A 90 -3.52 7.15 -17.94
N PRO A 91 -4.16 8.00 -18.78
CA PRO A 91 -4.14 7.76 -20.22
C PRO A 91 -2.67 7.75 -20.68
N ALA A 92 -2.33 6.85 -21.59
CA ALA A 92 -0.99 6.81 -22.15
C ALA A 92 -0.65 8.22 -22.66
N PRO A 93 0.52 8.80 -22.31
CA PRO A 93 0.91 10.10 -22.80
C PRO A 93 0.81 10.07 -24.33
N VAL A 94 0.13 11.08 -24.88
CA VAL A 94 0.01 11.31 -26.32
C VAL A 94 1.42 11.22 -26.92
N PRO A 95 1.62 10.64 -28.13
CA PRO A 95 2.93 10.57 -28.78
C PRO A 95 3.71 11.87 -28.59
N LEU A 96 4.93 11.72 -28.07
CA LEU A 96 5.76 12.80 -27.52
C LEU A 96 5.89 14.03 -28.44
N GLU A 97 5.79 13.88 -29.76
CA GLU A 97 5.84 14.99 -30.72
C GLU A 97 4.70 16.01 -30.58
N GLU A 98 3.47 15.59 -30.24
CA GLU A 98 2.35 16.53 -30.04
C GLU A 98 2.44 17.24 -28.68
N LEU A 99 2.89 16.51 -27.65
CA LEU A 99 3.05 17.02 -26.28
C LEU A 99 4.26 17.96 -26.14
N GLU A 100 5.37 17.68 -26.84
CA GLU A 100 6.52 18.59 -26.91
C GLU A 100 6.16 19.89 -27.64
N GLN A 101 5.31 19.83 -28.68
CA GLN A 101 4.85 21.02 -29.39
C GLN A 101 3.88 21.88 -28.55
N GLU A 102 2.94 21.26 -27.82
CA GLU A 102 2.06 21.98 -26.91
C GLU A 102 2.81 22.59 -25.71
N LEU A 103 3.73 21.84 -25.08
CA LEU A 103 4.53 22.34 -23.96
C LEU A 103 5.51 23.43 -24.39
N ALA A 104 6.15 23.30 -25.56
CA ALA A 104 7.00 24.36 -26.11
C ALA A 104 6.20 25.60 -26.56
N ALA A 105 4.92 25.45 -26.90
CA ALA A 105 4.03 26.58 -27.19
C ALA A 105 3.61 27.29 -25.90
N GLU A 106 3.23 26.55 -24.86
CA GLU A 106 2.88 27.11 -23.54
C GLU A 106 4.08 27.80 -22.87
N GLU A 107 5.28 27.22 -22.97
CA GLU A 107 6.52 27.84 -22.46
C GLU A 107 6.92 29.11 -23.22
N LYS A 108 6.56 29.24 -24.50
CA LYS A 108 6.80 30.47 -25.28
C LYS A 108 5.82 31.57 -24.93
N VAL A 109 4.54 31.25 -24.78
CA VAL A 109 3.51 32.22 -24.37
C VAL A 109 3.82 32.78 -22.98
N LEU A 110 4.21 31.91 -22.03
CA LEU A 110 4.62 32.34 -20.68
C LEU A 110 5.85 33.26 -20.67
N LYS A 111 6.77 33.12 -21.63
CA LYS A 111 7.98 33.97 -21.73
C LYS A 111 7.70 35.29 -22.44
N GLU A 112 6.72 35.35 -23.34
CA GLU A 112 6.28 36.59 -23.98
C GLU A 112 5.39 37.45 -23.07
N ASP A 113 4.69 36.85 -22.09
CA ASP A 113 3.89 37.57 -21.11
C ASP A 113 4.72 38.17 -19.94
N ASP A 114 5.97 37.72 -19.76
CA ASP A 114 6.92 38.19 -18.73
C ASP A 114 7.98 39.20 -19.26
N GLU A 115 7.93 39.58 -20.55
CA GLU A 115 8.71 40.68 -21.17
C GLU A 115 7.87 41.95 -21.42
#